data_AF-A0A0K3AU49-F1
#
_entry.id   AF-A0A0K3AU49-F1
#
_cell.length_a   1.000
_cell.length_b   1.000
_cell.length_c   1.000
_cell.angle_alpha   90.00
_cell.angle_beta   90.00
_cell.angle_gamma   90.00
#
_symmetry.space_group_name_H-M   'P 1'
#
loop_
_entity.id
_entity.type
_entity.pdbx_description
1 polymer ?
#
loop_
_entity_poly.entity_id
_entity_poly.type
_entity_poly.pdbx_seq_one_letter_code
_entity_poly.pdbx_strand_id
1 'polypeptide(L)'
;MYLNGNNPYYGGFYANNRYLFPSTSSQATCIGTSSEDSPPPPPPSANGSIHRKHHQNANHHQNSRHAISDTVAVAGDDLSNVPAAVVIQLEKANRTIASQTLEIERLKSYQNQNLETHLLKKQIHDLEKEVRSGRSRFLEQQELLAEMSREMDILLREKLEMQRNSQELEKKYKKAKFASRELAKILENDLCGTPTTSNLKNFESDDEFFEEKSLFEKSRALSRQQIPNDLLEKTRKIDFSEAKNAKNQDLIDKLIDENENLQISLNREQKMTSSLQDDLEKSRRMVIDRDEHIEELKMKLGKAETKASQCESDLTQTSSDLAMERLRCEVLTGELHEIDGIFRNTQSTIQAYADDNDRLEDQCRQAQRTILTLNSKLEAQGIDLVTTKRTLRALRETNEARSGPF
;
A
#
# COMPACT_ATOMS: atom_id res chain seq x y z
N MET A 1 -15.90 13.47 -37.39
CA MET A 1 -14.99 12.48 -37.98
C MET A 1 -15.59 11.10 -37.73
N TYR A 2 -15.73 10.28 -38.79
CA TYR A 2 -16.07 8.86 -38.71
C TYR A 2 -14.98 8.11 -37.89
N LEU A 3 -15.22 6.99 -37.19
CA LEU A 3 -15.52 5.66 -37.74
C LEU A 3 -15.85 4.68 -36.59
N ASN A 4 -16.77 3.77 -36.91
CA ASN A 4 -17.06 2.43 -36.35
C ASN A 4 -16.00 1.77 -35.44
N GLY A 5 -16.45 1.34 -34.25
CA GLY A 5 -15.78 0.32 -33.44
C GLY A 5 -16.31 -1.07 -33.76
N ASN A 6 -15.55 -1.83 -34.55
CA ASN A 6 -15.73 -3.27 -34.72
C ASN A 6 -15.46 -3.99 -33.40
N ASN A 7 -16.41 -4.83 -33.01
CA ASN A 7 -16.36 -5.70 -31.86
C ASN A 7 -15.96 -7.12 -32.33
N PRO A 8 -14.88 -7.75 -31.85
CA PRO A 8 -14.72 -9.18 -31.98
C PRO A 8 -15.12 -9.85 -30.66
N TYR A 9 -16.22 -10.59 -30.77
CA TYR A 9 -16.63 -11.66 -29.89
C TYR A 9 -15.49 -12.67 -29.72
N TYR A 10 -15.08 -12.95 -28.48
CA TYR A 10 -14.40 -14.20 -28.13
C TYR A 10 -14.95 -14.70 -26.78
N GLY A 11 -15.82 -15.69 -26.86
CA GLY A 11 -16.18 -16.54 -25.73
C GLY A 11 -15.07 -17.55 -25.47
N GLY A 12 -14.87 -17.90 -24.20
CA GLY A 12 -13.89 -18.91 -23.81
C GLY A 12 -14.00 -19.31 -22.35
N PHE A 13 -14.70 -20.43 -22.11
CA PHE A 13 -14.44 -21.47 -21.12
C PHE A 13 -13.95 -21.07 -19.70
N TYR A 14 -14.85 -21.18 -18.72
CA TYR A 14 -14.46 -21.40 -17.32
C TYR A 14 -13.89 -22.81 -17.16
N ALA A 15 -12.56 -22.89 -17.09
CA ALA A 15 -11.87 -24.09 -16.61
C ALA A 15 -11.88 -24.09 -15.07
N ASN A 16 -12.49 -25.15 -14.55
CA ASN A 16 -12.57 -25.56 -13.17
C ASN A 16 -11.16 -25.76 -12.59
N ASN A 17 -10.69 -24.89 -11.70
CA ASN A 17 -9.45 -25.12 -10.94
C ASN A 17 -9.74 -25.06 -9.43
N ARG A 18 -9.90 -26.26 -8.86
CA ARG A 18 -9.72 -26.51 -7.43
C ARG A 18 -8.28 -26.15 -7.05
N TYR A 19 -8.11 -25.17 -6.16
CA TYR A 19 -6.85 -25.02 -5.43
C TYR A 19 -7.01 -25.60 -4.03
N LEU A 20 -6.26 -26.68 -3.79
CA LEU A 20 -5.94 -27.22 -2.47
C LEU A 20 -5.15 -26.16 -1.68
N PHE A 21 -5.58 -25.86 -0.46
CA PHE A 21 -4.74 -25.19 0.53
C PHE A 21 -3.76 -26.20 1.14
N PRO A 22 -2.44 -25.94 1.16
CA PRO A 22 -1.55 -26.59 2.11
C PRO A 22 -1.61 -25.83 3.44
N SER A 23 -2.11 -26.51 4.48
CA SER A 23 -2.02 -26.05 5.87
C SER A 23 -0.57 -26.18 6.35
N THR A 24 0.10 -25.06 6.62
CA THR A 24 1.32 -25.05 7.43
C THR A 24 0.97 -24.65 8.85
N SER A 25 1.11 -25.62 9.75
CA SER A 25 1.07 -25.48 11.19
C SER A 25 2.31 -24.73 11.69
N SER A 26 2.11 -23.68 12.48
CA SER A 26 3.15 -23.13 13.35
C SER A 26 2.75 -23.42 14.80
N GLN A 27 3.49 -24.35 15.41
CA GLN A 27 3.50 -24.58 16.86
C GLN A 27 4.08 -23.35 17.55
N ALA A 28 3.35 -22.76 18.48
CA ALA A 28 3.90 -21.87 19.49
C ALA A 28 4.08 -22.66 20.79
N THR A 29 5.34 -22.87 21.16
CA THR A 29 5.76 -23.34 22.47
C THR A 29 5.43 -22.30 23.54
N CYS A 30 4.60 -22.67 24.52
CA CYS A 30 4.46 -21.95 25.78
C CYS A 30 5.01 -22.82 26.93
N ILE A 31 6.08 -22.33 27.54
CA ILE A 31 6.62 -22.79 28.83
C ILE A 31 5.91 -22.00 29.92
N GLY A 32 5.55 -22.71 30.98
CA GLY A 32 4.51 -22.33 31.92
C GLY A 32 4.89 -21.32 33.00
N THR A 33 3.84 -20.87 33.68
CA THR A 33 3.84 -20.56 35.12
C THR A 33 2.50 -21.00 35.71
N SER A 34 2.59 -21.52 36.92
CA SER A 34 1.63 -22.33 37.66
C SER A 34 0.57 -21.53 38.43
N SER A 35 -0.62 -22.13 38.50
CA SER A 35 -1.57 -22.21 39.63
C SER A 35 -1.80 -20.99 40.55
N GLU A 36 -3.05 -20.51 40.59
CA GLU A 36 -3.80 -20.43 41.85
C GLU A 36 -5.32 -20.42 41.58
N ASP A 37 -6.02 -21.31 42.29
CA ASP A 37 -7.47 -21.48 42.33
C ASP A 37 -8.19 -20.23 42.84
N SER A 38 -9.24 -19.79 42.15
CA SER A 38 -10.25 -18.91 42.72
C SER A 38 -11.60 -19.22 42.10
N PRO A 39 -12.64 -19.57 42.89
CA PRO A 39 -13.96 -19.83 42.35
C PRO A 39 -14.60 -18.53 41.84
N PRO A 40 -15.44 -18.59 40.79
CA PRO A 40 -16.11 -17.41 40.26
C PRO A 40 -17.12 -16.85 41.28
N PRO A 41 -17.35 -15.51 41.28
CA PRO A 41 -18.32 -14.88 42.17
C PRO A 41 -19.75 -15.28 41.81
N PRO A 42 -20.70 -15.27 42.77
CA PRO A 42 -22.09 -15.63 42.51
C PRO A 42 -22.78 -14.59 41.62
N PRO A 43 -23.75 -15.01 40.79
CA PRO A 43 -24.48 -14.10 39.89
C PRO A 43 -25.41 -13.16 40.68
N PRO A 44 -25.69 -11.95 40.16
CA PRO A 44 -26.62 -11.03 40.79
C PRO A 44 -28.06 -11.54 40.70
N SER A 45 -28.74 -11.58 41.83
CA SER A 45 -30.20 -11.68 41.88
C SER A 45 -30.83 -10.45 41.24
N ALA A 46 -31.61 -10.64 40.18
CA ALA A 46 -32.55 -9.64 39.71
C ALA A 46 -33.83 -10.31 39.18
N ASN A 47 -34.88 -10.14 39.98
CA ASN A 47 -36.27 -10.20 39.56
C ASN A 47 -36.51 -9.34 38.32
N GLY A 48 -37.39 -9.80 37.44
CA GLY A 48 -38.14 -8.88 36.58
C GLY A 48 -38.46 -9.37 35.18
N SER A 49 -39.74 -9.67 35.00
CA SER A 49 -40.54 -9.22 33.86
C SER A 49 -40.50 -9.93 32.50
N ILE A 50 -41.69 -10.48 32.22
CA ILE A 50 -42.52 -10.25 31.03
C ILE A 50 -42.10 -11.00 29.76
N HIS A 51 -42.73 -12.17 29.63
CA HIS A 51 -43.11 -12.79 28.37
C HIS A 51 -43.73 -11.79 27.38
N ARG A 52 -43.12 -11.65 26.20
CA ARG A 52 -43.83 -11.38 24.95
C ARG A 52 -43.32 -12.34 23.87
N LYS A 53 -44.09 -13.41 23.66
CA LYS A 53 -44.01 -14.24 22.45
C LYS A 53 -44.59 -13.44 21.29
N HIS A 54 -43.76 -13.07 20.30
CA HIS A 54 -44.23 -12.68 18.98
C HIS A 54 -43.91 -13.82 18.02
N HIS A 55 -44.96 -14.56 17.64
CA HIS A 55 -44.94 -15.49 16.53
C HIS A 55 -44.77 -14.73 15.22
N GLN A 56 -43.82 -15.21 14.41
CA GLN A 56 -43.82 -15.09 12.97
C GLN A 56 -45.01 -15.90 12.42
N ASN A 57 -45.77 -15.31 11.50
CA ASN A 57 -46.51 -16.05 10.48
C ASN A 57 -46.60 -15.16 9.24
N ALA A 58 -45.63 -15.35 8.34
CA ALA A 58 -45.70 -14.88 6.98
C ALA A 58 -46.25 -16.01 6.09
N ASN A 59 -47.13 -15.64 5.18
CA ASN A 59 -47.50 -16.39 3.97
C ASN A 59 -48.34 -17.67 4.13
N HIS A 60 -49.64 -17.46 4.38
CA HIS A 60 -50.70 -18.22 3.72
C HIS A 60 -51.91 -17.32 3.43
N HIS A 61 -51.80 -16.54 2.36
CA HIS A 61 -52.91 -15.77 1.78
C HIS A 61 -53.04 -16.10 0.30
N GLN A 62 -53.70 -17.22 0.03
CA GLN A 62 -54.58 -17.34 -1.13
C GLN A 62 -55.90 -17.97 -0.67
N ASN A 63 -57.00 -17.33 -1.07
CA ASN A 63 -58.40 -17.77 -0.92
C ASN A 63 -59.06 -17.71 0.46
N SER A 64 -59.20 -16.52 1.03
CA SER A 64 -60.29 -16.22 1.98
C SER A 64 -60.95 -14.87 1.69
N ARG A 65 -61.50 -14.72 0.48
CA ARG A 65 -62.33 -13.55 0.09
C ARG A 65 -63.83 -13.86 -0.06
N HIS A 66 -64.27 -15.06 0.33
CA HIS A 66 -65.70 -15.45 0.24
C HIS A 66 -66.33 -15.98 1.54
N ALA A 67 -65.62 -15.99 2.68
CA ALA A 67 -66.14 -16.61 3.91
C ALA A 67 -66.73 -15.64 4.96
N ILE A 68 -66.83 -14.32 4.69
CA ILE A 68 -67.38 -13.36 5.68
C ILE A 68 -68.89 -13.13 5.47
N SER A 69 -69.49 -13.67 4.42
CA SER A 69 -70.94 -13.54 4.21
C SER A 69 -71.79 -14.64 4.88
N ASP A 70 -71.18 -15.68 5.43
CA ASP A 70 -71.89 -16.87 5.95
C ASP A 70 -71.90 -17.02 7.48
N THR A 71 -71.18 -16.16 8.22
CA THR A 71 -71.18 -16.22 9.70
C THR A 71 -72.31 -15.45 10.36
N VAL A 72 -73.13 -14.72 9.60
CA VAL A 72 -74.36 -14.07 10.13
C VAL A 72 -75.53 -15.05 10.23
N ALA A 73 -75.47 -16.21 9.56
CA ALA A 73 -76.57 -17.18 9.54
C ALA A 73 -76.54 -18.23 10.68
N VAL A 74 -75.47 -18.29 11.49
CA VAL A 74 -75.30 -19.30 12.57
C VAL A 74 -75.49 -18.72 13.98
N ALA A 75 -75.89 -17.45 14.11
CA ALA A 75 -76.32 -16.85 15.38
C ALA A 75 -77.84 -16.63 15.42
N GLY A 76 -78.61 -17.65 15.03
CA GLY A 76 -80.06 -17.65 15.15
C GLY A 76 -80.50 -18.01 16.57
N ASP A 77 -80.36 -17.07 17.52
CA ASP A 77 -81.31 -16.80 18.62
C ASP A 77 -80.72 -15.88 19.72
N ASP A 78 -79.39 -15.79 19.88
CA ASP A 78 -78.77 -15.10 21.02
C ASP A 78 -78.53 -13.58 20.85
N LEU A 79 -78.80 -13.01 19.67
CA LEU A 79 -78.67 -11.55 19.43
C LEU A 79 -80.01 -10.80 19.52
N SER A 80 -81.12 -11.50 19.77
CA SER A 80 -82.48 -10.95 19.79
C SER A 80 -82.73 -9.93 20.92
N ASN A 81 -81.87 -9.89 21.94
CA ASN A 81 -81.96 -8.96 23.08
C ASN A 81 -80.98 -7.76 23.03
N VAL A 82 -80.20 -7.60 21.95
CA VAL A 82 -79.25 -6.49 21.83
C VAL A 82 -79.92 -5.32 21.08
N PRO A 83 -80.02 -4.12 21.67
CA PRO A 83 -80.62 -2.97 21.01
C PRO A 83 -79.92 -2.68 19.66
N ALA A 84 -80.69 -2.48 18.59
CA ALA A 84 -80.17 -2.27 17.24
C ALA A 84 -79.12 -1.13 17.14
N ALA A 85 -79.24 -0.10 17.99
CA ALA A 85 -78.27 0.98 18.09
C ALA A 85 -76.86 0.49 18.48
N VAL A 86 -76.77 -0.53 19.35
CA VAL A 86 -75.51 -1.15 19.77
C VAL A 86 -74.90 -1.95 18.62
N VAL A 87 -75.71 -2.71 17.88
CA VAL A 87 -75.26 -3.45 16.69
C VAL A 87 -74.68 -2.51 15.64
N ILE A 88 -75.38 -1.41 15.33
CA ILE A 88 -74.91 -0.39 14.37
C ILE A 88 -73.60 0.27 14.84
N GLN A 89 -73.49 0.56 16.14
CA GLN A 89 -72.26 1.13 16.70
C GLN A 89 -71.09 0.14 16.63
N LEU A 90 -71.32 -1.14 16.91
CA LEU A 90 -70.32 -2.20 16.79
C LEU A 90 -69.89 -2.41 15.33
N GLU A 91 -70.83 -2.39 14.37
CA GLU A 91 -70.49 -2.43 12.94
C GLU A 91 -69.65 -1.22 12.52
N LYS A 92 -70.00 -0.02 12.98
CA LYS A 92 -69.22 1.21 12.69
C LYS A 92 -67.82 1.15 13.32
N ALA A 93 -67.71 0.63 14.54
CA ALA A 93 -66.42 0.41 15.21
C ALA A 93 -65.58 -0.61 14.43
N ASN A 94 -66.16 -1.72 14.01
CA ASN A 94 -65.47 -2.75 13.21
C ASN A 94 -64.98 -2.20 11.86
N ARG A 95 -65.77 -1.38 11.16
CA ARG A 95 -65.31 -0.70 9.93
C ARG A 95 -64.14 0.25 10.20
N THR A 96 -64.19 0.97 11.31
CA THR A 96 -63.12 1.89 11.72
C THR A 96 -61.84 1.13 12.05
N ILE A 97 -61.94 0.03 12.81
CA ILE A 97 -60.81 -0.85 13.13
C ILE A 97 -60.20 -1.40 11.85
N ALA A 98 -61.00 -1.95 10.94
CA ALA A 98 -60.51 -2.48 9.67
C ALA A 98 -59.78 -1.42 8.83
N SER A 99 -60.30 -0.21 8.76
CA SER A 99 -59.64 0.91 8.07
C SER A 99 -58.32 1.31 8.74
N GLN A 100 -58.27 1.33 10.07
CA GLN A 100 -57.06 1.66 10.82
C GLN A 100 -55.99 0.56 10.69
N THR A 101 -56.39 -0.71 10.67
CA THR A 101 -55.47 -1.83 10.44
C THR A 101 -54.79 -1.73 9.08
N LEU A 102 -55.54 -1.43 8.02
CA LEU A 102 -54.99 -1.23 6.67
C LEU A 102 -54.01 -0.05 6.61
N GLU A 103 -54.32 1.05 7.30
CA GLU A 103 -53.44 2.23 7.35
C GLU A 103 -52.14 1.92 8.12
N ILE A 104 -52.22 1.16 9.22
CA ILE A 104 -51.02 0.71 9.97
C ILE A 104 -50.15 -0.19 9.09
N GLU A 105 -50.73 -1.11 8.33
CA GLU A 105 -49.98 -1.95 7.38
C GLU A 105 -49.29 -1.10 6.30
N ARG A 106 -49.98 -0.10 5.76
CA ARG A 106 -49.41 0.86 4.80
C ARG A 106 -48.24 1.65 5.39
N LEU A 107 -48.37 2.14 6.63
CA LEU A 107 -47.29 2.87 7.29
C LEU A 107 -46.08 1.98 7.58
N LYS A 108 -46.31 0.71 7.96
CA LYS A 108 -45.23 -0.28 8.13
C LYS A 108 -44.50 -0.57 6.82
N SER A 109 -45.20 -0.67 5.69
CA SER A 109 -44.54 -0.87 4.39
C SER A 109 -43.67 0.33 4.01
N TYR A 110 -44.12 1.56 4.24
CA TYR A 110 -43.32 2.76 4.02
C TYR A 110 -42.10 2.83 4.94
N GLN A 111 -42.24 2.44 6.21
CA GLN A 111 -41.12 2.39 7.15
C GLN A 111 -40.05 1.38 6.70
N ASN A 112 -40.46 0.18 6.27
CA ASN A 112 -39.54 -0.82 5.75
C ASN A 112 -38.83 -0.35 4.48
N GLN A 113 -39.56 0.28 3.55
CA GLN A 113 -38.97 0.82 2.33
C GLN A 113 -37.96 1.94 2.62
N ASN A 114 -38.23 2.79 3.62
CA ASN A 114 -37.30 3.83 4.05
C ASN A 114 -36.03 3.26 4.68
N LEU A 115 -36.16 2.20 5.49
CA LEU A 115 -35.00 1.49 6.07
C LEU A 115 -34.14 0.85 4.99
N GLU A 116 -34.77 0.14 4.03
CA GLU A 116 -34.08 -0.46 2.89
C GLU A 116 -33.38 0.60 2.04
N THR A 117 -34.06 1.71 1.74
CA THR A 117 -33.47 2.83 0.99
C THR A 117 -32.27 3.43 1.74
N HIS A 118 -32.33 3.52 3.06
CA HIS A 118 -31.22 4.04 3.86
C HIS A 118 -30.01 3.09 3.86
N LEU A 119 -30.25 1.77 3.96
CA LEU A 119 -29.21 0.75 3.85
C LEU A 119 -28.54 0.75 2.47
N LEU A 120 -29.34 0.84 1.39
CA LEU A 120 -28.83 0.94 0.03
C LEU A 120 -27.98 2.21 -0.18
N LYS A 121 -28.44 3.36 0.33
CA LYS A 121 -27.65 4.61 0.28
C LYS A 121 -26.32 4.49 1.02
N LYS A 122 -26.31 3.84 2.19
CA LYS A 122 -25.08 3.59 2.94
C LYS A 122 -24.13 2.69 2.14
N GLN A 123 -24.63 1.59 1.58
CA GLN A 123 -23.84 0.67 0.77
C GLN A 123 -23.23 1.35 -0.47
N ILE A 124 -23.99 2.20 -1.16
CA ILE A 124 -23.49 3.00 -2.28
C ILE A 124 -22.37 3.94 -1.81
N HIS A 125 -22.57 4.64 -0.69
CA HIS A 125 -21.58 5.56 -0.15
C HIS A 125 -20.26 4.85 0.23
N ASP A 126 -20.36 3.68 0.84
CA ASP A 126 -19.20 2.87 1.23
C ASP A 126 -18.42 2.39 -0.01
N LEU A 127 -19.13 1.91 -1.04
CA LEU A 127 -18.53 1.53 -2.33
C LEU A 127 -17.86 2.72 -3.03
N GLU A 128 -18.49 3.90 -3.03
CA GLU A 128 -17.89 5.11 -3.61
C GLU A 128 -16.61 5.53 -2.89
N LYS A 129 -16.55 5.34 -1.56
CA LYS A 129 -15.36 5.63 -0.76
C LYS A 129 -14.24 4.64 -1.09
N GLU A 130 -14.57 3.35 -1.22
CA GLU A 130 -13.63 2.30 -1.60
C GLU A 130 -13.07 2.50 -3.02
N VAL A 131 -13.92 2.84 -3.99
CA VAL A 131 -13.49 3.13 -5.36
C VAL A 131 -12.57 4.37 -5.40
N ARG A 132 -12.88 5.41 -4.61
CA ARG A 132 -12.05 6.60 -4.53
C ARG A 132 -10.67 6.30 -3.92
N SER A 133 -10.61 5.55 -2.82
CA SER A 133 -9.34 5.18 -2.20
C SER A 133 -8.54 4.22 -3.09
N GLY A 134 -9.20 3.25 -3.73
CA GLY A 134 -8.59 2.34 -4.69
C GLY A 134 -7.99 3.07 -5.90
N ARG A 135 -8.71 4.06 -6.46
CA ARG A 135 -8.20 4.91 -7.54
C ARG A 135 -6.99 5.73 -7.11
N SER A 136 -7.00 6.29 -5.91
CA SER A 136 -5.85 7.06 -5.38
C SER A 136 -4.60 6.18 -5.29
N ARG A 137 -4.73 4.99 -4.70
CA ARG A 137 -3.63 4.02 -4.59
C ARG A 137 -3.12 3.57 -5.95
N PHE A 138 -4.03 3.36 -6.91
CA PHE A 138 -3.63 3.01 -8.28
C PHE A 138 -2.79 4.10 -8.95
N LEU A 139 -3.17 5.37 -8.78
CA LEU A 139 -2.40 6.50 -9.33
C LEU A 139 -1.01 6.62 -8.70
N GLU A 140 -0.91 6.44 -7.39
CA GLU A 140 0.37 6.40 -6.66
C GLU A 140 1.27 5.26 -7.15
N GLN A 141 0.71 4.06 -7.33
CA GLN A 141 1.44 2.92 -7.90
C GLN A 141 1.91 3.19 -9.33
N GLN A 142 1.08 3.86 -10.14
CA GLN A 142 1.43 4.24 -11.50
C GLN A 142 2.58 5.27 -11.53
N GLU A 143 2.56 6.24 -10.63
CA GLU A 143 3.62 7.25 -10.50
C GLU A 143 4.94 6.62 -10.06
N LEU A 144 4.90 5.71 -9.08
CA LEU A 144 6.07 4.95 -8.64
C LEU A 144 6.68 4.13 -9.80
N LEU A 145 5.85 3.44 -10.58
CA LEU A 145 6.32 2.70 -11.76
C LEU A 145 6.96 3.62 -12.80
N ALA A 146 6.42 4.82 -13.01
CA ALA A 146 6.99 5.81 -13.91
C ALA A 146 8.32 6.39 -13.37
N GLU A 147 8.47 6.53 -12.06
CA GLU A 147 9.73 6.92 -11.42
C GLU A 147 10.80 5.83 -11.54
N MET A 148 10.47 4.58 -11.20
CA MET A 148 11.38 3.45 -11.39
C MET A 148 11.82 3.28 -12.84
N SER A 149 10.93 3.51 -13.80
CA SER A 149 11.27 3.46 -15.23
C SER A 149 12.27 4.56 -15.60
N ARG A 150 12.08 5.79 -15.10
CA ARG A 150 13.04 6.90 -15.30
C ARG A 150 14.39 6.60 -14.67
N GLU A 151 14.41 6.03 -13.48
CA GLU A 151 15.63 5.65 -12.78
C GLU A 151 16.39 4.54 -13.53
N MET A 152 15.68 3.54 -14.05
CA MET A 152 16.27 2.50 -14.89
C MET A 152 16.92 3.09 -16.16
N ASP A 153 16.29 4.07 -16.81
CA ASP A 153 16.85 4.75 -17.97
C ASP A 153 18.10 5.59 -17.64
N ILE A 154 18.17 6.15 -16.43
CA ILE A 154 19.36 6.86 -15.92
C ILE A 154 20.49 5.85 -15.69
N LEU A 155 20.21 4.77 -14.95
CA LEU A 155 21.19 3.72 -14.67
C LEU A 155 21.73 3.07 -15.94
N LEU A 156 20.88 2.88 -16.97
CA LEU A 156 21.31 2.37 -18.26
C LEU A 156 22.29 3.32 -18.95
N ARG A 157 22.05 4.63 -18.89
CA ARG A 157 22.95 5.66 -19.43
C ARG A 157 24.29 5.69 -18.69
N GLU A 158 24.26 5.70 -17.36
CA GLU A 158 25.47 5.66 -16.53
C GLU A 158 26.30 4.40 -16.78
N LYS A 159 25.65 3.24 -16.92
CA LYS A 159 26.32 1.98 -17.30
C LYS A 159 27.04 2.12 -18.64
N LEU A 160 26.39 2.67 -19.66
CA LEU A 160 26.98 2.85 -20.99
C LEU A 160 28.16 3.83 -20.97
N GLU A 161 28.07 4.89 -20.16
CA GLU A 161 29.16 5.84 -19.95
C GLU A 161 30.36 5.18 -19.26
N MET A 162 30.13 4.46 -18.16
CA MET A 162 31.18 3.69 -17.49
C MET A 162 31.83 2.66 -18.42
N GLN A 163 31.05 2.02 -19.28
CA GLN A 163 31.58 1.07 -20.26
C GLN A 163 32.49 1.76 -21.29
N ARG A 164 32.13 2.95 -21.78
CA ARG A 164 33.03 3.75 -22.63
C ARG A 164 34.31 4.14 -21.90
N ASN A 165 34.20 4.65 -20.67
CA ASN A 165 35.36 5.07 -19.87
C ASN A 165 36.31 3.90 -19.62
N SER A 166 35.77 2.71 -19.35
CA SER A 166 36.55 1.48 -19.21
C SER A 166 37.32 1.12 -20.49
N GLN A 167 36.67 1.19 -21.66
CA GLN A 167 37.32 0.93 -22.94
C GLN A 167 38.42 1.96 -23.26
N GLU A 168 38.20 3.23 -22.95
CA GLU A 168 39.21 4.27 -23.11
C GLU A 168 40.42 4.06 -22.20
N LEU A 169 40.18 3.68 -20.95
CA LEU A 169 41.23 3.36 -19.99
C LEU A 169 42.04 2.13 -20.45
N GLU A 170 41.37 1.11 -21.00
CA GLU A 170 42.04 -0.06 -21.57
C GLU A 170 42.92 0.32 -22.77
N LYS A 171 42.46 1.22 -23.65
CA LYS A 171 43.27 1.75 -24.75
C LYS A 171 44.49 2.52 -24.23
N LYS A 172 44.31 3.39 -23.23
CA LYS A 172 45.41 4.14 -22.60
C LYS A 172 46.42 3.19 -21.95
N TYR A 173 45.95 2.17 -21.25
CA TYR A 173 46.80 1.13 -20.65
C TYR A 173 47.60 0.37 -21.71
N LYS A 174 46.97 -0.05 -22.83
CA LYS A 174 47.68 -0.72 -23.94
C LYS A 174 48.77 0.17 -24.55
N LYS A 175 48.48 1.45 -24.76
CA LYS A 175 49.49 2.43 -25.24
C LYS A 175 50.64 2.60 -24.25
N ALA A 176 50.33 2.80 -22.97
CA ALA A 176 51.34 2.93 -21.92
C ALA A 176 52.22 1.68 -21.82
N LYS A 177 51.62 0.49 -21.88
CA LYS A 177 52.35 -0.79 -21.88
C LYS A 177 53.28 -0.94 -23.08
N PHE A 178 52.87 -0.48 -24.27
CA PHE A 178 53.74 -0.47 -25.44
C PHE A 178 54.91 0.50 -25.26
N ALA A 179 54.65 1.74 -24.81
CA ALA A 179 55.69 2.73 -24.54
C ALA A 179 56.69 2.22 -23.48
N SER A 180 56.21 1.59 -22.40
CA SER A 180 57.08 0.97 -21.39
C SER A 180 57.95 -0.15 -21.96
N ARG A 181 57.44 -0.95 -22.90
CA ARG A 181 58.24 -1.98 -23.59
C ARG A 181 59.31 -1.40 -24.49
N GLU A 182 58.98 -0.36 -25.26
CA GLU A 182 59.96 0.34 -26.10
C GLU A 182 61.04 1.01 -25.25
N LEU A 183 60.65 1.66 -24.14
CA LEU A 183 61.59 2.23 -23.19
C LEU A 183 62.50 1.17 -22.57
N ALA A 184 61.97 -0.02 -22.24
CA ALA A 184 62.77 -1.13 -21.75
C ALA A 184 63.77 -1.65 -22.81
N LYS A 185 63.38 -1.73 -24.09
CA LYS A 185 64.29 -2.10 -25.19
C LYS A 185 65.42 -1.09 -25.39
N ILE A 186 65.12 0.21 -25.31
CA ILE A 186 66.13 1.28 -25.40
C ILE A 186 67.12 1.14 -24.25
N LEU A 187 66.62 0.94 -23.02
CA LEU A 187 67.48 0.73 -21.85
C LEU A 187 68.30 -0.56 -21.94
N GLU A 188 67.79 -1.64 -22.51
CA GLU A 188 68.57 -2.87 -22.77
C GLU A 188 69.68 -2.66 -23.80
N ASN A 189 69.40 -1.90 -24.88
CA ASN A 189 70.40 -1.55 -25.89
C ASN A 189 71.50 -0.63 -25.33
N ASP A 190 71.17 0.27 -24.40
CA ASP A 190 72.15 1.14 -23.73
C ASP A 190 72.95 0.41 -22.62
N LEU A 191 72.38 -0.62 -21.97
CA LEU A 191 73.07 -1.43 -20.96
C LEU A 191 74.00 -2.51 -21.57
N CYS A 192 73.67 -3.06 -22.74
CA CYS A 192 74.51 -4.01 -23.46
C CYS A 192 75.44 -3.30 -24.45
N GLY A 193 76.44 -2.58 -23.93
CA GLY A 193 77.35 -1.72 -24.70
C GLY A 193 78.02 -2.37 -25.92
N THR A 194 77.33 -2.41 -27.06
CA THR A 194 77.92 -2.62 -28.38
C THR A 194 77.91 -1.30 -29.14
N PRO A 195 79.08 -0.78 -29.56
CA PRO A 195 79.15 0.41 -30.39
C PRO A 195 78.83 -0.01 -31.84
N THR A 196 77.59 0.13 -32.27
CA THR A 196 77.27 0.01 -33.71
C THR A 196 77.20 1.38 -34.34
N THR A 197 78.30 1.72 -35.00
CA THR A 197 78.29 2.55 -36.19
C THR A 197 77.44 1.84 -37.26
N SER A 198 76.31 2.42 -37.68
CA SER A 198 75.82 2.23 -39.05
C SER A 198 74.73 3.22 -39.39
N ASN A 199 74.92 3.84 -40.57
CA ASN A 199 73.93 4.64 -41.27
C ASN A 199 72.66 3.84 -41.51
N LEU A 200 71.49 4.42 -41.18
CA LEU A 200 70.25 4.10 -41.88
C LEU A 200 69.53 5.39 -42.27
N LYS A 201 69.58 5.67 -43.56
CA LYS A 201 68.60 6.46 -44.30
C LYS A 201 67.32 5.62 -44.48
N ASN A 202 66.20 6.33 -44.51
CA ASN A 202 64.88 5.94 -45.03
C ASN A 202 64.02 4.98 -44.20
N PHE A 203 63.10 5.57 -43.42
CA PHE A 203 61.69 5.17 -43.45
C PHE A 203 60.85 6.45 -43.46
N GLU A 204 60.34 6.81 -44.63
CA GLU A 204 59.17 7.68 -44.78
C GLU A 204 57.95 6.93 -44.26
N SER A 205 57.26 7.51 -43.29
CA SER A 205 55.81 7.34 -43.14
C SER A 205 55.25 8.67 -42.66
N ASP A 206 54.51 9.32 -43.54
CA ASP A 206 53.71 10.51 -43.29
C ASP A 206 52.87 10.34 -42.02
N ASP A 207 53.11 11.17 -41.02
CA ASP A 207 52.06 11.92 -40.33
C ASP A 207 52.70 12.97 -39.42
N GLU A 208 52.20 14.19 -39.58
CA GLU A 208 52.66 15.44 -39.00
C GLU A 208 52.81 15.38 -37.47
N PHE A 209 54.04 15.57 -36.96
CA PHE A 209 54.21 16.11 -35.61
C PHE A 209 55.49 16.95 -35.51
N PHE A 210 55.26 18.20 -35.12
CA PHE A 210 56.21 19.25 -34.78
C PHE A 210 57.50 18.74 -34.10
N GLU A 211 58.61 18.76 -34.83
CA GLU A 211 59.95 18.88 -34.24
C GLU A 211 60.11 20.29 -33.69
N GLU A 212 59.68 20.51 -32.44
CA GLU A 212 60.19 21.61 -31.65
C GLU A 212 61.68 21.37 -31.38
N LYS A 213 62.53 21.89 -32.29
CA LYS A 213 63.94 22.13 -32.02
C LYS A 213 64.05 22.86 -30.69
N SER A 214 64.66 22.20 -29.71
CA SER A 214 64.96 22.76 -28.39
C SER A 214 65.51 24.18 -28.52
N LEU A 215 64.82 25.14 -27.89
CA LEU A 215 65.22 26.55 -27.87
C LEU A 215 66.65 26.75 -27.32
N PHE A 216 67.15 25.79 -26.54
CA PHE A 216 68.52 25.77 -26.03
C PHE A 216 69.58 25.49 -27.12
N GLU A 217 69.23 24.77 -28.19
CA GLU A 217 70.14 24.45 -29.29
C GLU A 217 70.25 25.62 -30.29
N LYS A 218 69.14 26.31 -30.58
CA LYS A 218 69.15 27.55 -31.39
C LYS A 218 69.92 28.68 -30.71
N SER A 219 69.80 28.81 -29.38
CA SER A 219 70.53 29.83 -28.61
C SER A 219 72.04 29.58 -28.57
N ARG A 220 72.46 28.31 -28.43
CA ARG A 220 73.88 27.93 -28.46
C ARG A 220 74.52 28.06 -29.86
N ALA A 221 73.75 27.89 -30.92
CA ALA A 221 74.25 28.06 -32.30
C ALA A 221 74.46 29.54 -32.67
N LEU A 222 73.57 30.45 -32.25
CA LEU A 222 73.72 31.89 -32.47
C LEU A 222 74.85 32.50 -31.64
N SER A 223 75.06 32.03 -30.39
CA SER A 223 76.12 32.52 -29.51
C SER A 223 77.54 32.12 -29.98
N ARG A 224 77.70 31.08 -30.81
CA ARG A 224 79.00 30.68 -31.39
C ARG A 224 79.30 31.33 -32.74
N GLN A 225 78.33 32.01 -33.36
CA GLN A 225 78.50 32.63 -34.67
C GLN A 225 78.88 34.13 -34.61
N GLN A 226 78.87 34.75 -33.43
CA GLN A 226 79.17 36.18 -33.24
C GLN A 226 80.62 36.49 -32.78
N ILE A 227 81.52 35.51 -32.77
CA ILE A 227 82.93 35.71 -32.44
C ILE A 227 83.72 34.82 -33.40
N PRO A 228 84.41 35.32 -34.46
CA PRO A 228 85.38 36.43 -34.42
C PRO A 228 85.48 37.22 -35.77
N ASN A 229 84.71 38.28 -35.97
CA ASN A 229 84.94 39.20 -37.11
C ASN A 229 85.20 40.66 -36.71
N ASP A 230 84.94 41.05 -35.46
CA ASP A 230 85.11 42.44 -35.01
C ASP A 230 86.49 42.76 -34.41
N LEU A 231 87.36 41.76 -34.25
CA LEU A 231 88.67 41.93 -33.59
C LEU A 231 89.86 42.22 -34.52
N LEU A 232 89.66 42.21 -35.85
CA LEU A 232 90.75 42.36 -36.82
C LEU A 232 90.79 43.70 -37.56
N GLU A 233 89.82 44.60 -37.35
CA GLU A 233 89.77 45.89 -38.07
C GLU A 233 90.16 47.12 -37.22
N LYS A 234 90.33 46.97 -35.89
CA LYS A 234 90.65 48.08 -34.98
C LYS A 234 92.13 48.27 -34.62
N THR A 235 93.06 47.49 -35.16
CA THR A 235 94.51 47.57 -34.84
C THR A 235 95.38 48.23 -35.92
N ARG A 236 94.80 49.00 -36.85
CA ARG A 236 95.58 49.89 -37.73
C ARG A 236 95.02 51.31 -37.73
N LYS A 237 95.82 52.21 -37.15
CA LYS A 237 95.67 53.67 -37.03
C LYS A 237 94.88 54.09 -35.79
N ILE A 238 95.60 54.61 -34.79
CA ILE A 238 95.68 56.05 -34.48
C ILE A 238 96.65 56.21 -33.31
N ASP A 239 97.83 56.73 -33.66
CA ASP A 239 98.84 57.19 -32.73
C ASP A 239 98.50 58.63 -32.30
N PHE A 240 98.58 58.91 -31.00
CA PHE A 240 98.64 60.25 -30.36
C PHE A 240 97.40 61.16 -30.31
N SER A 241 96.21 60.61 -30.00
CA SER A 241 95.16 61.34 -29.25
C SER A 241 94.57 60.54 -28.08
N GLU A 242 95.24 59.44 -27.73
CA GLU A 242 94.64 58.23 -27.15
C GLU A 242 94.22 58.39 -25.68
N ALA A 243 94.83 59.25 -24.87
CA ALA A 243 94.53 59.28 -23.44
C ALA A 243 93.15 59.86 -23.06
N LYS A 244 92.56 60.74 -23.91
CA LYS A 244 91.24 61.35 -23.67
C LYS A 244 90.12 60.60 -24.40
N ASN A 245 90.42 60.03 -25.57
CA ASN A 245 89.49 59.18 -26.32
C ASN A 245 89.40 57.76 -25.76
N ALA A 246 90.47 57.17 -25.21
CA ALA A 246 90.41 55.87 -24.54
C ALA A 246 89.58 55.91 -23.26
N LYS A 247 89.64 57.01 -22.48
CA LYS A 247 88.77 57.20 -21.31
C LYS A 247 87.29 57.35 -21.68
N ASN A 248 87.00 58.02 -22.81
CA ASN A 248 85.65 58.11 -23.33
C ASN A 248 85.16 56.77 -23.91
N GLN A 249 86.05 56.00 -24.54
CA GLN A 249 85.74 54.68 -25.07
C GLN A 249 85.49 53.67 -23.94
N ASP A 250 86.34 53.63 -22.91
CA ASP A 250 86.12 52.82 -21.69
C ASP A 250 84.80 53.18 -20.99
N LEU A 251 84.41 54.46 -21.01
CA LEU A 251 83.13 54.90 -20.45
C LEU A 251 81.95 54.43 -21.30
N ILE A 252 82.06 54.50 -22.63
CA ILE A 252 81.06 54.01 -23.56
C ILE A 252 80.89 52.50 -23.41
N ASP A 253 82.00 51.74 -23.36
CA ASP A 253 81.97 50.28 -23.23
C ASP A 253 81.38 49.88 -21.86
N LYS A 254 81.70 50.58 -20.77
CA LYS A 254 81.05 50.39 -19.46
C LYS A 254 79.54 50.69 -19.49
N LEU A 255 79.12 51.75 -20.19
CA LEU A 255 77.71 52.09 -20.32
C LEU A 255 76.97 51.05 -21.19
N ILE A 256 77.61 50.48 -22.20
CA ILE A 256 77.06 49.37 -23.01
C ILE A 256 76.90 48.14 -22.13
N ASP A 257 77.93 47.72 -21.40
CA ASP A 257 77.88 46.58 -20.49
C ASP A 257 76.81 46.77 -19.40
N GLU A 258 76.69 47.96 -18.84
CA GLU A 258 75.65 48.29 -17.86
C GLU A 258 74.25 48.21 -18.49
N ASN A 259 74.07 48.72 -19.71
CA ASN A 259 72.80 48.67 -20.41
C ASN A 259 72.41 47.23 -20.81
N GLU A 260 73.38 46.41 -21.24
CA GLU A 260 73.17 44.98 -21.48
C GLU A 260 72.78 44.25 -20.19
N ASN A 261 73.48 44.52 -19.08
CA ASN A 261 73.13 43.94 -17.78
C ASN A 261 71.73 44.37 -17.31
N LEU A 262 71.37 45.64 -17.50
CA LEU A 262 70.02 46.16 -17.21
C LEU A 262 68.96 45.49 -18.08
N GLN A 263 69.22 45.28 -19.38
CA GLN A 263 68.32 44.56 -20.28
C GLN A 263 68.15 43.08 -19.88
N ILE A 264 69.23 42.41 -19.46
CA ILE A 264 69.17 41.03 -18.97
C ILE A 264 68.34 40.97 -17.69
N SER A 265 68.55 41.91 -16.76
CA SER A 265 67.81 41.96 -15.50
C SER A 265 66.32 42.24 -15.74
N LEU A 266 66.01 43.19 -16.61
CA LEU A 266 64.63 43.51 -17.02
C LEU A 266 63.94 42.29 -17.66
N ASN A 267 64.60 41.58 -18.56
CA ASN A 267 64.05 40.38 -19.18
C ASN A 267 63.81 39.25 -18.15
N ARG A 268 64.68 39.09 -17.16
CA ARG A 268 64.48 38.12 -16.07
C ARG A 268 63.28 38.50 -15.21
N GLU A 269 63.15 39.78 -14.88
CA GLU A 269 62.03 40.30 -14.09
C GLU A 269 60.71 40.14 -14.84
N GLN A 270 60.65 40.51 -16.13
CA GLN A 270 59.47 40.31 -16.97
C GLN A 270 59.04 38.83 -17.03
N LYS A 271 59.98 37.90 -17.15
CA LYS A 271 59.68 36.45 -17.12
C LYS A 271 59.14 35.98 -15.78
N MET A 272 59.72 36.45 -14.66
CA MET A 272 59.21 36.14 -13.34
C MET A 272 57.80 36.69 -13.13
N THR A 273 57.55 37.94 -13.52
CA THR A 273 56.24 38.57 -13.41
C THR A 273 55.20 37.84 -14.25
N SER A 274 55.54 37.43 -15.48
CA SER A 274 54.66 36.62 -16.32
C SER A 274 54.34 35.27 -15.67
N SER A 275 55.35 34.57 -15.13
CA SER A 275 55.13 33.27 -14.46
C SER A 275 54.24 33.41 -13.22
N LEU A 276 54.45 34.46 -12.42
CA LEU A 276 53.61 34.72 -11.24
C LEU A 276 52.17 35.06 -11.63
N GLN A 277 51.98 35.76 -12.76
CA GLN A 277 50.65 36.08 -13.27
C GLN A 277 49.91 34.83 -13.76
N ASP A 278 50.60 33.90 -14.41
CA ASP A 278 50.04 32.60 -14.82
C ASP A 278 49.64 31.75 -13.60
N ASP A 279 50.49 31.70 -12.56
CA ASP A 279 50.19 31.00 -11.31
C ASP A 279 48.99 31.62 -10.58
N LEU A 280 48.88 32.95 -10.58
CA LEU A 280 47.79 33.68 -9.95
C LEU A 280 46.46 33.45 -10.69
N GLU A 281 46.47 33.44 -12.03
CA GLU A 281 45.29 33.10 -12.84
C GLU A 281 44.87 31.64 -12.64
N LYS A 282 45.83 30.71 -12.57
CA LYS A 282 45.54 29.30 -12.25
C LYS A 282 44.92 29.15 -10.86
N SER A 283 45.47 29.85 -9.86
CA SER A 283 44.91 29.88 -8.50
C SER A 283 43.50 30.45 -8.48
N ARG A 284 43.26 31.56 -9.19
CA ARG A 284 41.94 32.18 -9.30
C ARG A 284 40.91 31.23 -9.91
N ARG A 285 41.24 30.52 -10.98
CA ARG A 285 40.34 29.51 -11.59
C ARG A 285 40.02 28.38 -10.62
N MET A 286 41.01 27.84 -9.91
CA MET A 286 40.78 26.79 -8.91
C MET A 286 39.86 27.25 -7.77
N VAL A 287 39.90 28.53 -7.38
CA VAL A 287 38.99 29.08 -6.37
C VAL A 287 37.56 29.12 -6.91
N ILE A 288 37.37 29.62 -8.13
CA ILE A 288 36.04 29.68 -8.78
C ILE A 288 35.45 28.27 -8.90
N ASP A 289 36.20 27.29 -9.40
CA ASP A 289 35.72 25.91 -9.54
C ASP A 289 35.31 25.31 -8.18
N ARG A 290 36.04 25.65 -7.10
CA ARG A 290 35.70 25.21 -5.75
C ARG A 290 34.46 25.90 -5.20
N ASP A 291 34.28 27.18 -5.46
CA ASP A 291 33.09 27.92 -5.05
C ASP A 291 31.84 27.38 -5.76
N GLU A 292 31.92 27.11 -7.06
CA GLU A 292 30.85 26.46 -7.82
C GLU A 292 30.50 25.08 -7.24
N HIS A 293 31.52 24.28 -6.89
CA HIS A 293 31.30 22.98 -6.27
C HIS A 293 30.66 23.09 -4.88
N ILE A 294 31.05 24.08 -4.08
CA ILE A 294 30.45 24.36 -2.78
C ILE A 294 28.97 24.73 -2.94
N GLU A 295 28.62 25.57 -3.90
CA GLU A 295 27.21 25.92 -4.15
C GLU A 295 26.39 24.72 -4.65
N GLU A 296 26.96 23.86 -5.50
CA GLU A 296 26.31 22.61 -5.90
C GLU A 296 26.05 21.70 -4.70
N LEU A 297 27.04 21.54 -3.81
CA LEU A 297 26.91 20.74 -2.59
C LEU A 297 25.88 21.33 -1.63
N LYS A 298 25.82 22.65 -1.46
CA LYS A 298 24.78 23.33 -0.66
C LYS A 298 23.39 23.07 -1.20
N MET A 299 23.20 23.13 -2.53
CA MET A 299 21.92 22.81 -3.15
C MET A 299 21.52 21.34 -2.94
N LYS A 300 22.48 20.41 -3.07
CA LYS A 300 22.25 18.99 -2.79
C LYS A 300 21.88 18.74 -1.33
N LEU A 301 22.56 19.41 -0.40
CA LEU A 301 22.26 19.34 1.03
C LEU A 301 20.85 19.82 1.33
N GLY A 302 20.44 21.00 0.85
CA GLY A 302 19.08 21.50 1.08
C GLY A 302 17.98 20.60 0.49
N LYS A 303 18.23 19.98 -0.66
CA LYS A 303 17.33 18.95 -1.23
C LYS A 303 17.27 17.69 -0.36
N ALA A 304 18.38 17.27 0.23
CA ALA A 304 18.42 16.12 1.13
C ALA A 304 17.70 16.41 2.46
N GLU A 305 17.90 17.60 3.03
CA GLU A 305 17.24 18.03 4.27
C GLU A 305 15.73 18.13 4.11
N THR A 306 15.26 18.74 3.02
CA THR A 306 13.81 18.83 2.72
C THR A 306 13.18 17.46 2.52
N LYS A 307 13.85 16.54 1.82
CA LYS A 307 13.41 15.14 1.71
C LYS A 307 13.39 14.43 3.06
N ALA A 308 14.39 14.63 3.90
CA ALA A 308 14.44 14.04 5.23
C ALA A 308 13.28 14.51 6.12
N SER A 309 13.02 15.81 6.16
CA SER A 309 11.87 16.37 6.89
C SER A 309 10.52 15.87 6.37
N GLN A 310 10.38 15.70 5.05
CA GLN A 310 9.18 15.11 4.47
C GLN A 310 9.00 13.65 4.91
N CYS A 311 10.06 12.84 4.83
CA CYS A 311 10.03 11.45 5.29
C CYS A 311 9.68 11.33 6.78
N GLU A 312 10.21 12.22 7.63
CA GLU A 312 9.86 12.25 9.06
C GLU A 312 8.37 12.54 9.26
N SER A 313 7.83 13.53 8.54
CA SER A 313 6.39 13.85 8.56
C SER A 313 5.55 12.64 8.13
N ASP A 314 5.87 12.01 7.00
CA ASP A 314 5.12 10.87 6.47
C ASP A 314 5.19 9.65 7.41
N LEU A 315 6.34 9.43 8.06
CA LEU A 315 6.50 8.39 9.07
C LEU A 315 5.63 8.65 10.31
N THR A 316 5.56 9.89 10.79
CA THR A 316 4.70 10.24 11.93
C THR A 316 3.21 10.06 11.60
N GLN A 317 2.80 10.43 10.38
CA GLN A 317 1.43 10.22 9.90
C GLN A 317 1.11 8.72 9.81
N THR A 318 1.99 7.94 9.19
CA THR A 318 1.82 6.47 9.06
C THR A 318 1.73 5.79 10.43
N SER A 319 2.54 6.24 11.40
CA SER A 319 2.51 5.74 12.77
C SER A 319 1.17 6.02 13.46
N SER A 320 0.63 7.24 13.27
CA SER A 320 -0.70 7.62 13.78
C SER A 320 -1.82 6.78 13.16
N ASP A 321 -1.79 6.59 11.83
CA ASP A 321 -2.79 5.79 11.12
C ASP A 321 -2.75 4.32 11.56
N LEU A 322 -1.56 3.77 11.81
CA LEU A 322 -1.41 2.42 12.37
C LEU A 322 -1.99 2.32 13.79
N ALA A 323 -1.79 3.34 14.64
CA ALA A 323 -2.36 3.35 15.99
C ALA A 323 -3.90 3.38 15.95
N MET A 324 -4.48 4.17 15.04
CA MET A 324 -5.93 4.21 14.84
C MET A 324 -6.49 2.88 14.32
N GLU A 325 -5.80 2.22 13.40
CA GLU A 325 -6.24 0.91 12.89
C GLU A 325 -6.12 -0.19 13.95
N ARG A 326 -5.08 -0.15 14.80
CA ARG A 326 -4.99 -1.06 15.97
C ARG A 326 -6.17 -0.90 16.91
N LEU A 327 -6.54 0.34 17.25
CA LEU A 327 -7.71 0.62 18.08
C LEU A 327 -9.00 0.10 17.42
N ARG A 328 -9.14 0.27 16.10
CA ARG A 328 -10.28 -0.27 15.35
C ARG A 328 -10.35 -1.80 15.41
N CYS A 329 -9.20 -2.48 15.29
CA CYS A 329 -9.12 -3.93 15.43
C CYS A 329 -9.49 -4.40 16.85
N GLU A 330 -9.08 -3.67 17.88
CA GLU A 330 -9.46 -3.96 19.28
C GLU A 330 -10.98 -3.86 19.48
N VAL A 331 -11.60 -2.80 18.96
CA VAL A 331 -13.07 -2.63 19.02
C VAL A 331 -13.78 -3.79 18.31
N LEU A 332 -13.37 -4.12 17.08
CA LEU A 332 -13.97 -5.21 16.32
C LEU A 332 -13.80 -6.57 17.03
N THR A 333 -12.66 -6.78 17.67
CA THR A 333 -12.41 -7.98 18.48
C THR A 333 -13.36 -8.03 19.68
N GLY A 334 -13.62 -6.90 20.33
CA GLY A 334 -14.61 -6.77 21.40
C GLY A 334 -16.03 -7.13 20.93
N GLU A 335 -16.46 -6.57 19.80
CA GLU A 335 -17.77 -6.86 19.20
C GLU A 335 -17.93 -8.35 18.85
N LEU A 336 -16.87 -8.99 18.34
CA LEU A 336 -16.89 -10.42 18.04
C LEU A 336 -17.07 -11.28 19.30
N HIS A 337 -16.39 -10.94 20.40
CA HIS A 337 -16.58 -11.63 21.68
C HIS A 337 -17.99 -11.43 22.24
N GLU A 338 -18.58 -10.25 22.08
CA GLU A 338 -19.98 -9.99 22.47
C GLU A 338 -20.95 -10.86 21.67
N ILE A 339 -20.79 -10.92 20.34
CA ILE A 339 -21.58 -11.75 19.45
C ILE A 339 -21.45 -13.24 19.83
N ASP A 340 -20.24 -13.73 20.08
CA ASP A 340 -20.02 -15.10 20.55
C ASP A 340 -20.73 -15.39 21.88
N GLY A 341 -20.73 -14.41 22.79
CA GLY A 341 -21.49 -14.48 24.04
C GLY A 341 -23.00 -14.62 23.80
N ILE A 342 -23.56 -13.81 22.90
CA ILE A 342 -24.98 -13.87 22.51
C ILE A 342 -25.31 -15.21 21.85
N PHE A 343 -24.43 -15.75 20.99
CA PHE A 343 -24.63 -17.05 20.36
C PHE A 343 -24.68 -18.18 21.39
N ARG A 344 -23.73 -18.21 22.34
CA ARG A 344 -23.73 -19.22 23.41
C ARG A 344 -25.00 -19.14 24.26
N ASN A 345 -25.44 -17.94 24.63
CA ASN A 345 -26.65 -17.75 25.42
C ASN A 345 -27.91 -18.19 24.65
N THR A 346 -27.98 -17.84 23.37
CA THR A 346 -29.07 -18.24 22.47
C THR A 346 -29.12 -19.76 22.32
N GLN A 347 -27.97 -20.42 22.13
CA GLN A 347 -27.88 -21.87 22.04
C GLN A 347 -28.36 -22.55 23.33
N SER A 348 -27.96 -22.03 24.49
CA SER A 348 -28.43 -22.51 25.79
C SER A 348 -29.95 -22.36 25.95
N THR A 349 -30.49 -21.22 25.53
CA THR A 349 -31.94 -20.95 25.57
C THR A 349 -32.73 -21.88 24.64
N ILE A 350 -32.22 -22.15 23.44
CA ILE A 350 -32.83 -23.11 22.51
C ILE A 350 -32.86 -24.51 23.13
N GLN A 351 -31.76 -24.93 23.75
CA GLN A 351 -31.71 -26.23 24.42
C GLN A 351 -32.74 -26.31 25.55
N ALA A 352 -32.86 -25.29 26.39
CA ALA A 352 -33.85 -25.25 27.47
C ALA A 352 -35.29 -25.36 26.93
N TYR A 353 -35.59 -24.70 25.80
CA TYR A 353 -36.90 -24.85 25.15
C TYR A 353 -37.15 -26.23 24.55
N ALA A 354 -36.12 -26.90 24.04
CA ALA A 354 -36.24 -28.28 23.58
C ALA A 354 -36.60 -29.22 24.74
N ASP A 355 -35.88 -29.10 25.86
CA ASP A 355 -36.13 -29.90 27.06
C ASP A 355 -37.54 -29.65 27.63
N ASP A 356 -38.00 -28.38 27.64
CA ASP A 356 -39.36 -28.03 28.06
C ASP A 356 -40.43 -28.59 27.12
N ASN A 357 -40.18 -28.62 25.82
CA ASN A 357 -41.10 -29.20 24.85
C ASN A 357 -41.26 -30.71 25.07
N ASP A 358 -40.15 -31.43 25.26
CA ASP A 358 -40.17 -32.86 25.55
C ASP A 358 -40.98 -33.17 26.83
N ARG A 359 -40.81 -32.33 27.87
CA ARG A 359 -41.58 -32.44 29.11
C ARG A 359 -43.09 -32.21 28.87
N LEU A 360 -43.45 -31.21 28.06
CA LEU A 360 -44.86 -30.94 27.73
C LEU A 360 -45.47 -32.07 26.92
N GLU A 361 -44.73 -32.66 25.99
CA GLU A 361 -45.18 -33.82 25.22
C GLU A 361 -45.45 -35.03 26.13
N ASP A 362 -44.59 -35.28 27.11
CA ASP A 362 -44.81 -36.31 28.13
C ASP A 362 -46.08 -36.05 28.95
N GLN A 363 -46.29 -34.82 29.39
CA GLN A 363 -47.51 -34.43 30.13
C GLN A 363 -48.76 -34.58 29.27
N CYS A 364 -48.73 -34.19 27.99
CA CYS A 364 -49.83 -34.40 27.05
C CYS A 364 -50.14 -35.88 26.87
N ARG A 365 -49.11 -36.72 26.68
CA ARG A 365 -49.27 -38.18 26.60
C ARG A 365 -49.88 -38.76 27.87
N GLN A 366 -49.47 -38.29 29.05
CA GLN A 366 -50.03 -38.73 30.33
C GLN A 366 -51.50 -38.29 30.50
N ALA A 367 -51.82 -37.05 30.16
CA ALA A 367 -53.19 -36.53 30.20
C ALA A 367 -54.10 -37.34 29.26
N GLN A 368 -53.63 -37.65 28.05
CA GLN A 368 -54.38 -38.45 27.08
C GLN A 368 -54.66 -39.86 27.59
N ARG A 369 -53.69 -40.53 28.23
CA ARG A 369 -53.91 -41.85 28.88
C ARG A 369 -54.95 -41.76 30.00
N THR A 370 -54.91 -40.69 30.80
CA THR A 370 -55.90 -40.45 31.87
C THR A 370 -57.30 -40.27 31.29
N ILE A 371 -57.45 -39.47 30.24
CA ILE A 371 -58.74 -39.25 29.55
C ILE A 371 -59.30 -40.58 29.02
N LEU A 372 -58.49 -41.37 28.32
CA LEU A 372 -58.91 -42.68 27.81
C LEU A 372 -59.40 -43.60 28.93
N THR A 373 -58.68 -43.62 30.06
CA THR A 373 -59.06 -44.43 31.24
C THR A 373 -60.35 -43.94 31.90
N LEU A 374 -60.57 -42.62 31.97
CA LEU A 374 -61.80 -42.07 32.53
C LEU A 374 -62.99 -42.32 31.59
N ASN A 375 -62.80 -42.18 30.28
CA ASN A 375 -63.82 -42.49 29.29
C ASN A 375 -64.25 -43.96 29.34
N SER A 376 -63.30 -44.90 29.45
CA SER A 376 -63.63 -46.33 29.56
C SER A 376 -64.42 -46.63 30.85
N LYS A 377 -64.08 -45.96 31.96
CA LYS A 377 -64.84 -46.08 33.22
C LYS A 377 -66.26 -45.52 33.08
N LEU A 378 -66.41 -44.36 32.43
CA LEU A 378 -67.70 -43.73 32.20
C LEU A 378 -68.60 -44.59 31.32
N GLU A 379 -68.03 -45.21 30.27
CA GLU A 379 -68.74 -46.13 29.39
C GLU A 379 -69.23 -47.37 30.16
N ALA A 380 -68.38 -47.99 30.99
CA ALA A 380 -68.75 -49.11 31.83
C ALA A 380 -69.90 -48.76 32.79
N GLN A 381 -69.81 -47.60 33.46
CA GLN A 381 -70.89 -47.09 34.32
C GLN A 381 -72.19 -46.85 33.54
N GLY A 382 -72.10 -46.35 32.31
CA GLY A 382 -73.25 -46.17 31.42
C GLY A 382 -73.92 -47.51 31.09
N ILE A 383 -73.15 -48.55 30.78
CA ILE A 383 -73.64 -49.90 30.51
C ILE A 383 -74.31 -50.49 31.75
N ASP A 384 -73.69 -50.37 32.92
CA ASP A 384 -74.23 -50.86 34.19
C ASP A 384 -75.55 -50.17 34.54
N LEU A 385 -75.65 -48.86 34.30
CA LEU A 385 -76.87 -48.10 34.53
C LEU A 385 -78.00 -48.54 33.59
N VAL A 386 -77.70 -48.73 32.30
CA VAL A 386 -78.68 -49.25 31.32
C VAL A 386 -79.16 -50.64 31.71
N THR A 387 -78.24 -51.51 32.14
CA THR A 387 -78.54 -52.87 32.58
C THR A 387 -79.43 -52.86 33.82
N THR A 388 -79.06 -52.08 34.83
CA THR A 388 -79.85 -51.91 36.07
C THR A 388 -81.24 -51.37 35.76
N LYS A 389 -81.34 -50.37 34.88
CA LYS A 389 -82.63 -49.81 34.43
C LYS A 389 -83.50 -50.87 33.75
N ARG A 390 -82.93 -51.74 32.91
CA ARG A 390 -83.67 -52.85 32.27
C ARG A 390 -84.14 -53.87 33.31
N THR A 391 -83.29 -54.27 34.25
CA THR A 391 -83.65 -55.20 35.33
C THR A 391 -84.77 -54.64 36.20
N LEU A 392 -84.70 -53.38 36.59
CA LEU A 392 -85.76 -52.71 37.37
C LEU A 392 -87.09 -52.65 36.60
N ARG A 393 -87.07 -52.40 35.28
CA ARG A 393 -88.28 -52.46 34.45
C ARG A 393 -88.88 -53.87 34.42
N ALA A 394 -88.06 -54.90 34.19
CA ALA A 394 -88.54 -56.29 34.21
C ALA A 394 -89.11 -56.70 35.58
N LEU A 395 -88.47 -56.27 36.68
CA LEU A 395 -88.99 -56.48 38.04
C LEU A 395 -90.32 -55.76 38.28
N ARG A 396 -90.48 -54.56 37.73
CA ARG A 396 -91.75 -53.83 37.79
C ARG A 396 -92.85 -54.54 37.00
N GLU A 397 -92.56 -54.95 35.76
CA GLU A 397 -93.51 -55.66 34.90
C GLU A 397 -93.93 -57.01 35.52
N THR A 398 -93.00 -57.75 36.14
CA THR A 398 -93.31 -59.00 36.86
C THR A 398 -94.11 -58.79 38.14
N ASN A 399 -93.87 -57.70 38.89
CA ASN A 399 -94.69 -57.33 40.05
C ASN A 399 -96.10 -56.86 39.64
N GLU A 400 -96.23 -56.09 38.56
CA GLU A 400 -97.52 -55.69 38.00
C GLU A 400 -98.31 -56.90 37.49
N ALA A 401 -97.65 -57.91 36.88
CA ALA A 401 -98.27 -59.16 36.48
C ALA A 401 -98.68 -60.07 37.67
N ARG A 402 -98.01 -59.97 38.82
CA ARG A 402 -98.38 -60.69 40.07
C ARG A 402 -99.48 -59.98 40.87
N SER A 403 -99.75 -58.71 40.58
CA SER A 403 -100.80 -57.89 41.23
C SER A 403 -102.07 -57.77 40.37
N GLY A 404 -102.32 -58.73 39.48
CA GLY A 404 -103.62 -58.90 38.82
C GLY A 404 -104.73 -59.26 39.84
N PRO A 405 -106.00 -58.94 39.54
CA PRO A 405 -107.03 -58.75 40.55
C PRO A 405 -107.36 -60.04 41.28
N PHE A 406 -107.19 -60.03 42.60
CA PHE A 406 -108.15 -60.62 43.51
C PHE A 406 -108.88 -59.49 44.22
#